data_AF-A0A6P0W0N5-F1
#
_entry.id   AF-A0A6P0W0N5-F1
#
_cell.length_a   1.000
_cell.length_b   1.000
_cell.length_c   1.000
_cell.angle_alpha   90.00
_cell.angle_beta   90.00
_cell.angle_gamma   90.00
#
_symmetry.space_group_name_H-M   'P 1'
#
loop_
_entity.id
_entity.type
_entity.pdbx_description
1 polymer ?
#
loop_
_entity_poly.entity_id
_entity_poly.type
_entity_poly.pdbx_seq_one_letter_code
_entity_poly.pdbx_strand_id
1 'polypeptide(L)'
;MNTQQQSNEILLMRQVMQRDQAALGQLYDRYARVIHSLAFKILGSPEEAEEVVLDVFSQAWQNAHCYDPSRSQVDAWLFLMTRSRALDRLRKRQRQSKVVEVATATAKTVTSQTLKTPEEDLLITERREMVAAAMVELPQEQRQVIELAYFQGLSQSAIAQRTGMKLGTVKTRIRLGLTKLRGLLNNAYKN
;
A
#
# COMPACT_ATOMS: atom_id res chain seq x y z
N MET A 1 -1.25 16.19 -17.18
CA MET A 1 0.00 15.38 -17.21
C MET A 1 -0.16 13.93 -16.70
N ASN A 2 -1.21 13.57 -15.94
CA ASN A 2 -1.38 12.24 -15.34
C ASN A 2 -1.51 11.07 -16.36
N THR A 3 -2.06 11.33 -17.55
CA THR A 3 -2.34 10.30 -18.58
C THR A 3 -1.08 9.79 -19.30
N GLN A 4 -0.09 10.65 -19.54
CA GLN A 4 1.13 10.30 -20.28
C GLN A 4 2.00 9.33 -19.47
N GLN A 5 2.09 9.56 -18.16
CA GLN A 5 2.85 8.75 -17.22
C GLN A 5 2.18 7.40 -16.97
N GLN A 6 0.85 7.37 -16.83
CA GLN A 6 0.08 6.12 -16.76
C GLN A 6 0.23 5.29 -18.04
N SER A 7 0.23 5.95 -19.20
CA SER A 7 0.42 5.30 -20.50
C SER A 7 1.83 4.69 -20.61
N ASN A 8 2.86 5.37 -20.11
CA ASN A 8 4.22 4.84 -20.05
C ASN A 8 4.33 3.59 -19.14
N GLU A 9 3.73 3.62 -17.95
CA GLU A 9 3.73 2.46 -17.03
C GLU A 9 3.04 1.23 -17.61
N ILE A 10 1.92 1.43 -18.31
CA ILE A 10 1.20 0.34 -18.99
C ILE A 10 2.09 -0.27 -20.08
N LEU A 11 2.84 0.55 -20.82
CA LEU A 11 3.79 0.07 -21.83
C LEU A 11 4.91 -0.75 -21.18
N LEU A 12 5.52 -0.25 -20.10
CA LEU A 12 6.53 -0.99 -19.34
C LEU A 12 5.98 -2.35 -18.86
N MET A 13 4.76 -2.40 -18.31
CA MET A 13 4.18 -3.67 -17.89
C MET A 13 3.92 -4.63 -19.06
N ARG A 14 3.55 -4.14 -20.24
CA ARG A 14 3.43 -5.00 -21.44
C ARG A 14 4.78 -5.58 -21.86
N GLN A 15 5.86 -4.80 -21.76
CA GLN A 15 7.20 -5.29 -22.04
C GLN A 15 7.66 -6.31 -20.99
N VAL A 16 7.33 -6.09 -19.71
CA VAL A 16 7.56 -7.09 -18.65
C VAL A 16 6.81 -8.40 -18.92
N MET A 17 5.57 -8.36 -19.43
CA MET A 17 4.85 -9.56 -19.87
C MET A 17 5.60 -10.32 -20.97
N GLN A 18 6.35 -9.62 -21.82
CA GLN A 18 7.21 -10.16 -22.87
C GLN A 18 8.62 -10.56 -22.36
N ARG A 19 8.83 -10.57 -21.03
CA ARG A 19 10.11 -10.89 -20.38
C ARG A 19 11.24 -9.90 -20.70
N ASP A 20 10.91 -8.63 -20.90
CA ASP A 20 11.90 -7.55 -20.96
C ASP A 20 12.37 -7.17 -19.53
N GLN A 21 13.62 -7.51 -19.21
CA GLN A 21 14.24 -7.19 -17.92
C GLN A 21 14.49 -5.70 -17.72
N ALA A 22 14.77 -4.95 -18.79
CA ALA A 22 15.02 -3.51 -18.71
C ALA A 22 13.74 -2.77 -18.34
N ALA A 23 12.59 -3.22 -18.85
CA ALA A 23 11.29 -2.69 -18.46
C ALA A 23 10.97 -2.93 -16.97
N LEU A 24 11.33 -4.10 -16.43
CA LEU A 24 11.21 -4.37 -14.99
C LEU A 24 12.15 -3.47 -14.18
N GLY A 25 13.38 -3.27 -14.64
CA GLY A 25 14.36 -2.37 -14.01
C GLY A 25 13.84 -0.94 -13.90
N GLN A 26 13.23 -0.40 -14.95
CA GLN A 26 12.62 0.93 -14.92
C GLN A 26 11.46 1.04 -13.90
N LEU A 27 10.64 -0.02 -13.77
CA LEU A 27 9.62 -0.06 -12.72
C LEU A 27 10.24 -0.18 -11.33
N TYR A 28 11.35 -0.90 -11.19
CA TYR A 28 12.09 -1.01 -9.95
C TYR A 28 12.63 0.34 -9.50
N ASP A 29 13.40 1.02 -10.34
CA ASP A 29 14.00 2.32 -10.02
C ASP A 29 12.95 3.33 -9.57
N ARG A 30 11.76 3.24 -10.17
CA ARG A 30 10.65 4.15 -9.91
C ARG A 30 9.87 3.85 -8.63
N TYR A 31 9.68 2.58 -8.28
CA TYR A 31 8.77 2.19 -7.20
C TYR A 31 9.44 1.59 -5.98
N ALA A 32 10.69 1.12 -6.08
CA ALA A 32 11.40 0.44 -4.98
C ALA A 32 11.44 1.27 -3.70
N ARG A 33 11.77 2.57 -3.79
CA ARG A 33 11.84 3.47 -2.63
C ARG A 33 10.50 3.62 -1.92
N VAL A 34 9.41 3.77 -2.66
CA VAL A 34 8.06 3.95 -2.11
C VAL A 34 7.54 2.63 -1.53
N ILE A 35 7.77 1.51 -2.23
CA ILE A 35 7.43 0.16 -1.76
C ILE A 35 8.17 -0.15 -0.47
N HIS A 36 9.47 0.13 -0.40
CA HIS A 36 10.28 -0.02 0.81
C HIS A 36 9.71 0.80 1.96
N SER A 37 9.43 2.09 1.72
CA SER A 37 8.86 2.98 2.73
C SER A 37 7.49 2.49 3.24
N LEU A 38 6.65 1.94 2.36
CA LEU A 38 5.37 1.35 2.72
C LEU A 38 5.54 0.07 3.54
N ALA A 39 6.44 -0.83 3.11
CA ALA A 39 6.72 -2.07 3.82
C ALA A 39 7.31 -1.80 5.22
N PHE A 40 8.26 -0.89 5.32
CA PHE A 40 8.87 -0.45 6.57
C PHE A 40 7.84 0.12 7.55
N LYS A 41 6.89 0.93 7.07
CA LYS A 41 5.79 1.44 7.91
C LYS A 41 4.91 0.34 8.51
N ILE A 42 4.76 -0.80 7.81
CA ILE A 42 3.93 -1.92 8.27
C ILE A 42 4.72 -2.86 9.19
N LEU A 43 6.00 -3.11 8.88
CA LEU A 43 6.82 -4.14 9.52
C LEU A 43 7.71 -3.61 10.65
N GLY A 44 8.17 -2.36 10.52
CA GLY A 44 9.10 -1.73 11.45
C GLY A 44 10.53 -2.32 11.44
N SER A 45 10.86 -3.16 10.46
CA SER A 45 12.22 -3.69 10.21
C SER A 45 12.67 -3.30 8.80
N PRO A 46 13.88 -2.72 8.64
CA PRO A 46 14.43 -2.44 7.32
C PRO A 46 14.74 -3.72 6.54
N GLU A 47 15.24 -4.77 7.20
CA GLU A 47 15.57 -6.04 6.56
C GLU A 47 14.32 -6.70 5.96
N GLU A 48 13.23 -6.79 6.74
CA GLU A 48 11.97 -7.34 6.22
C GLU A 48 11.35 -6.45 5.13
N ALA A 49 11.59 -5.15 5.16
CA ALA A 49 11.10 -4.22 4.14
C ALA A 49 11.83 -4.41 2.80
N GLU A 50 13.15 -4.60 2.82
CA GLU A 50 13.96 -4.93 1.63
C GLU A 50 13.51 -6.26 1.01
N GLU A 51 13.28 -7.29 1.82
CA GLU A 51 12.73 -8.55 1.32
C GLU A 51 11.37 -8.37 0.64
N VAL A 52 10.49 -7.52 1.19
CA VAL A 52 9.19 -7.22 0.57
C VAL A 52 9.37 -6.55 -0.79
N VAL A 53 10.34 -5.65 -0.94
CA VAL A 53 10.66 -5.05 -2.25
C VAL A 53 11.01 -6.15 -3.25
N LEU A 54 11.95 -7.03 -2.90
CA LEU A 54 12.38 -8.13 -3.75
C LEU A 54 11.23 -9.07 -4.13
N ASP A 55 10.39 -9.45 -3.15
CA ASP A 55 9.23 -10.30 -3.37
C ASP A 55 8.21 -9.65 -4.31
N VAL A 56 7.96 -8.34 -4.17
CA VAL A 56 6.98 -7.62 -4.99
C VAL A 56 7.44 -7.58 -6.44
N PHE A 57 8.70 -7.26 -6.71
CA PHE A 57 9.21 -7.24 -8.08
C PHE A 57 9.39 -8.63 -8.68
N SER A 58 9.77 -9.62 -7.86
CA SER A 58 9.78 -11.03 -8.29
C SER A 58 8.38 -11.51 -8.67
N GLN A 59 7.37 -11.14 -7.88
CA GLN A 59 5.98 -11.48 -8.17
C GLN A 59 5.43 -10.70 -9.37
N ALA A 60 5.79 -9.43 -9.51
CA ALA A 60 5.44 -8.62 -10.68
C ALA A 60 6.00 -9.22 -11.97
N TRP A 61 7.23 -9.74 -11.93
CA TRP A 61 7.84 -10.47 -13.03
C TRP A 61 7.13 -11.79 -13.34
N GLN A 62 6.88 -12.63 -12.32
CA GLN A 62 6.28 -13.95 -12.51
C GLN A 62 4.82 -13.85 -12.98
N ASN A 63 4.06 -12.92 -12.41
CA ASN A 63 2.62 -12.78 -12.61
C ASN A 63 2.26 -11.54 -13.45
N ALA A 64 3.18 -11.05 -14.28
CA ALA A 64 2.94 -9.89 -15.14
C ALA A 64 1.66 -10.05 -15.97
N HIS A 65 1.39 -11.26 -16.46
CA HIS A 65 0.19 -11.62 -17.24
C HIS A 65 -1.14 -11.45 -16.48
N CYS A 66 -1.12 -11.40 -15.15
CA CYS A 66 -2.31 -11.17 -14.32
C CYS A 66 -2.65 -9.68 -14.17
N TYR A 67 -1.78 -8.77 -14.62
CA TYR A 67 -2.06 -7.33 -14.57
C TYR A 67 -3.07 -6.94 -15.66
N ASP A 68 -4.14 -6.27 -15.25
CA ASP A 68 -5.19 -5.76 -16.12
C ASP A 68 -5.29 -4.23 -15.96
N PRO A 69 -4.90 -3.44 -16.99
CA PRO A 69 -4.92 -1.98 -16.93
C PRO A 69 -6.34 -1.40 -16.84
N SER A 70 -7.38 -2.18 -17.18
CA SER A 70 -8.77 -1.74 -17.00
C SER A 70 -9.24 -1.79 -15.54
N ARG A 71 -8.57 -2.60 -14.71
CA ARG A 71 -8.94 -2.82 -13.30
C ARG A 71 -8.12 -1.98 -12.32
N SER A 72 -6.87 -1.68 -12.65
CA SER A 72 -5.96 -0.94 -11.77
C SER A 72 -4.80 -0.31 -12.52
N GLN A 73 -4.34 0.85 -12.03
CA GLN A 73 -3.05 1.42 -12.40
C GLN A 73 -1.90 0.55 -11.84
N VAL A 74 -0.71 0.66 -12.45
CA VAL A 74 0.46 -0.16 -12.10
C VAL A 74 0.90 0.11 -10.66
N ASP A 75 0.97 1.39 -10.26
CA ASP A 75 1.29 1.82 -8.90
C ASP A 75 0.36 1.17 -7.85
N ALA A 76 -0.96 1.24 -8.07
CA ALA A 76 -1.96 0.67 -7.18
C ALA A 76 -1.84 -0.86 -7.08
N TRP A 77 -1.52 -1.53 -8.19
CA TRP A 77 -1.32 -2.97 -8.21
C TRP A 77 -0.07 -3.39 -7.42
N LEU A 78 1.06 -2.69 -7.61
CA LEU A 78 2.30 -2.90 -6.86
C LEU A 78 2.08 -2.65 -5.37
N PHE A 79 1.46 -1.54 -4.98
CA PHE A 79 1.20 -1.22 -3.56
C PHE A 79 0.26 -2.23 -2.89
N LEU A 80 -0.71 -2.77 -3.62
CA LEU A 80 -1.57 -3.83 -3.10
C LEU A 80 -0.77 -5.11 -2.82
N MET A 81 0.13 -5.50 -3.73
CA MET A 81 1.04 -6.63 -3.50
C MET A 81 1.95 -6.39 -2.30
N THR A 82 2.59 -5.20 -2.21
CA THR A 82 3.42 -4.79 -1.08
C THR A 82 2.69 -4.96 0.25
N ARG A 83 1.48 -4.41 0.33
CA ARG A 83 0.66 -4.49 1.55
C ARG A 83 0.32 -5.93 1.90
N SER A 84 -0.09 -6.75 0.93
CA SER A 84 -0.40 -8.16 1.18
C SER A 84 0.79 -8.89 1.77
N ARG A 85 1.97 -8.73 1.15
CA ARG A 85 3.22 -9.38 1.59
C ARG A 85 3.66 -8.93 2.98
N ALA A 86 3.61 -7.62 3.25
CA ALA A 86 3.95 -7.08 4.55
C ALA A 86 2.98 -7.57 5.65
N LEU A 87 1.67 -7.60 5.39
CA LEU A 87 0.69 -8.12 6.36
C LEU A 87 0.84 -9.63 6.59
N ASP A 88 1.19 -10.40 5.56
CA ASP A 88 1.43 -11.83 5.71
C ASP A 88 2.69 -12.13 6.53
N ARG A 89 3.76 -11.36 6.35
CA ARG A 89 4.94 -11.40 7.23
C ARG A 89 4.59 -11.04 8.67
N LEU A 90 3.87 -9.94 8.88
CA LEU A 90 3.43 -9.52 10.22
C LEU A 90 2.59 -10.61 10.91
N ARG A 91 1.71 -11.30 10.18
CA ARG A 91 0.93 -12.44 10.69
C ARG A 91 1.82 -13.63 11.08
N LYS A 92 2.82 -13.96 10.26
CA LYS A 92 3.79 -15.02 10.58
C LYS A 92 4.57 -14.68 11.85
N ARG A 93 5.06 -13.44 11.96
CA ARG A 93 5.75 -12.94 13.16
C ARG A 93 4.86 -12.99 14.39
N GLN A 94 3.59 -12.60 14.31
CA GLN A 94 2.65 -12.71 15.43
C GLN A 94 2.36 -14.17 15.82
N ARG A 95 2.30 -15.10 14.87
CA ARG A 95 2.15 -16.54 15.16
C ARG A 95 3.39 -17.12 15.84
N GLN A 96 4.58 -16.75 15.38
CA GLN A 96 5.85 -17.14 15.99
C GLN A 96 6.01 -16.50 17.38
N SER A 97 5.66 -15.22 17.52
CA SER A 97 5.65 -14.51 18.80
C SER A 97 4.67 -15.12 19.79
N LYS A 98 3.51 -15.62 19.36
CA LYS A 98 2.56 -16.35 20.24
C LYS A 98 3.10 -17.69 20.75
N VAL A 99 4.10 -18.27 20.10
CA VAL A 99 4.85 -19.43 20.61
C VAL A 99 5.92 -18.99 21.62
N VAL A 100 6.34 -17.73 21.57
CA VAL A 100 7.39 -17.12 22.43
C VAL A 100 6.81 -16.25 23.56
N GLU A 101 5.50 -15.98 23.57
CA GLU A 101 4.76 -15.17 24.55
C GLU A 101 4.56 -15.88 25.91
N VAL A 102 5.62 -16.55 26.39
CA VAL A 102 5.92 -16.74 27.82
C VAL A 102 6.94 -15.69 28.29
N ALA A 103 7.51 -14.86 27.41
CA ALA A 103 8.46 -13.82 27.80
C ALA A 103 8.23 -12.48 27.08
N THR A 104 7.74 -11.52 27.88
CA THR A 104 7.90 -10.06 27.80
C THR A 104 7.36 -9.29 26.57
N ALA A 105 6.31 -8.50 26.85
CA ALA A 105 5.73 -7.49 25.98
C ALA A 105 6.47 -6.16 26.09
N THR A 106 6.81 -5.52 24.97
CA THR A 106 6.87 -4.05 24.90
C THR A 106 6.75 -3.57 23.45
N ALA A 107 5.67 -2.85 23.13
CA ALA A 107 5.51 -2.15 21.86
C ALA A 107 6.01 -0.71 22.01
N LYS A 108 6.98 -0.31 21.19
CA LYS A 108 7.44 1.08 21.09
C LYS A 108 6.74 1.79 19.93
N THR A 109 6.11 2.90 20.25
CA THR A 109 5.65 3.93 19.30
C THR A 109 6.87 4.62 18.69
N VAL A 110 6.98 4.69 17.35
CA VAL A 110 8.07 5.43 16.69
C VAL A 110 7.49 6.58 15.88
N THR A 111 7.93 7.78 16.26
CA THR A 111 7.66 9.07 15.62
C THR A 111 8.43 9.19 14.30
N SER A 112 7.77 9.71 13.27
CA SER A 112 8.30 9.87 11.92
C SER A 112 9.36 11.00 11.84
N GLN A 113 10.52 10.71 11.25
CA GLN A 113 11.40 11.72 10.64
C GLN A 113 11.58 11.34 9.17
N THR A 114 11.13 12.21 8.27
CA THR A 114 11.16 11.98 6.81
C THR A 114 12.33 12.77 6.23
N LEU A 115 13.30 12.08 5.62
CA LEU A 115 14.33 12.70 4.78
C LEU A 115 13.71 13.03 3.41
N LYS A 116 13.62 14.34 3.11
CA LYS A 116 13.00 14.90 1.89
C LYS A 116 14.05 15.05 0.78
N THR A 117 13.65 14.77 -0.47
CA THR A 117 14.41 15.14 -1.68
C THR A 117 13.48 15.92 -2.61
N PRO A 118 13.91 17.07 -3.17
CA PRO A 118 12.99 18.18 -3.51
C PRO A 118 12.27 18.11 -4.87
N GLU A 119 12.62 17.18 -5.75
CA GLU A 119 12.13 17.21 -7.16
C GLU A 119 10.99 16.20 -7.46
N GLU A 120 10.80 15.17 -6.64
CA GLU A 120 9.66 14.22 -6.74
C GLU A 120 8.38 14.72 -6.01
N ASP A 121 8.45 15.91 -5.40
CA ASP A 121 7.53 16.34 -4.34
C ASP A 121 6.20 16.91 -4.85
N LEU A 122 6.11 17.55 -6.02
CA LEU A 122 4.89 18.29 -6.37
C LEU A 122 3.68 17.38 -6.66
N LEU A 123 3.83 16.40 -7.55
CA LEU A 123 2.74 15.48 -7.92
C LEU A 123 2.34 14.57 -6.75
N ILE A 124 3.31 14.16 -5.94
CA ILE A 124 3.07 13.37 -4.74
C ILE A 124 2.36 14.21 -3.68
N THR A 125 2.71 15.49 -3.55
CA THR A 125 2.04 16.43 -2.64
C THR A 125 0.62 16.71 -3.09
N GLU A 126 0.39 16.99 -4.37
CA GLU A 126 -0.97 17.16 -4.93
C GLU A 126 -1.84 15.91 -4.71
N ARG A 127 -1.31 14.72 -5.03
CA ARG A 127 -2.05 13.46 -4.76
C ARG A 127 -2.31 13.26 -3.28
N ARG A 128 -1.37 13.62 -2.39
CA ARG A 128 -1.55 13.54 -0.94
C ARG A 128 -2.64 14.49 -0.47
N GLU A 129 -2.66 15.72 -0.97
CA GLU A 129 -3.68 16.72 -0.65
C GLU A 129 -5.06 16.29 -1.13
N MET A 130 -5.17 15.77 -2.36
CA MET A 130 -6.42 15.19 -2.89
C MET A 130 -6.92 14.03 -2.04
N VAL A 131 -6.03 13.12 -1.64
CA VAL A 131 -6.40 11.99 -0.76
C VAL A 131 -6.80 12.49 0.62
N ALA A 132 -6.09 13.48 1.18
CA ALA A 132 -6.43 14.08 2.47
C ALA A 132 -7.81 14.74 2.44
N ALA A 133 -8.12 15.50 1.39
CA ALA A 133 -9.43 16.11 1.18
C ALA A 133 -10.54 15.05 1.05
N ALA A 134 -10.33 14.03 0.21
CA ALA A 134 -11.29 12.94 0.04
C ALA A 134 -11.51 12.13 1.32
N MET A 135 -10.49 11.97 2.16
CA MET A 135 -10.61 11.34 3.47
C MET A 135 -11.53 12.13 4.40
N VAL A 136 -11.48 13.47 4.36
CA VAL A 136 -12.35 14.37 5.16
C VAL A 136 -13.83 14.26 4.77
N GLU A 137 -14.14 13.80 3.56
CA GLU A 137 -15.53 13.60 3.11
C GLU A 137 -16.10 12.21 3.46
N LEU A 138 -15.28 11.30 3.98
CA LEU A 138 -15.75 10.00 4.42
C LEU A 138 -16.53 10.11 5.74
N PRO A 139 -17.62 9.33 5.91
CA PRO A 139 -18.22 9.10 7.21
C PRO A 139 -17.17 8.65 8.23
N GLN A 140 -17.25 9.18 9.45
CA GLN A 140 -16.24 8.97 10.50
C GLN A 140 -15.92 7.48 10.71
N GLU A 141 -16.92 6.62 10.74
CA GLU A 141 -16.75 5.18 10.94
C GLU A 141 -15.97 4.49 9.81
N GLN A 142 -16.11 4.99 8.57
CA GLN A 142 -15.40 4.46 7.40
C GLN A 142 -13.98 5.01 7.37
N ARG A 143 -13.81 6.31 7.68
CA ARG A 143 -12.49 6.95 7.80
C ARG A 143 -11.64 6.26 8.86
N GLN A 144 -12.19 6.02 10.05
CA GLN A 144 -11.47 5.41 11.16
C GLN A 144 -10.89 4.04 10.80
N VAL A 145 -11.69 3.15 10.18
CA VAL A 145 -11.19 1.83 9.78
C VAL A 145 -10.17 1.91 8.64
N ILE A 146 -10.28 2.90 7.76
CA ILE A 146 -9.29 3.16 6.70
C ILE A 146 -8.00 3.71 7.31
N GLU A 147 -8.06 4.63 8.26
CA GLU A 147 -6.90 5.15 8.98
C GLU A 147 -6.15 4.04 9.71
N LEU A 148 -6.87 3.23 10.48
CA LEU A 148 -6.27 2.08 11.18
C LEU A 148 -5.66 1.09 10.18
N ALA A 149 -6.33 0.81 9.07
CA ALA A 149 -5.84 -0.12 8.07
C ALA A 149 -4.60 0.41 7.33
N TYR A 150 -4.66 1.63 6.79
CA TYR A 150 -3.72 2.13 5.81
C TYR A 150 -2.66 3.06 6.39
N PHE A 151 -2.96 3.79 7.47
CA PHE A 151 -2.00 4.71 8.11
C PHE A 151 -1.30 4.06 9.30
N GLN A 152 -2.03 3.22 10.05
CA GLN A 152 -1.45 2.50 11.19
C GLN A 152 -1.05 1.04 10.86
N GLY A 153 -1.32 0.58 9.63
CA GLY A 153 -0.89 -0.74 9.16
C GLY A 153 -1.63 -1.93 9.77
N LEU A 154 -2.76 -1.72 10.47
CA LEU A 154 -3.46 -2.81 11.13
C LEU A 154 -4.15 -3.73 10.10
N SER A 155 -4.11 -5.03 10.39
CA SER A 155 -4.94 -6.02 9.69
C SER A 155 -6.41 -5.85 10.08
N GLN A 156 -7.34 -6.30 9.23
CA GLN A 156 -8.78 -6.22 9.51
C GLN A 156 -9.17 -6.90 10.84
N SER A 157 -8.49 -8.00 11.19
CA SER A 157 -8.66 -8.68 12.48
C SER A 157 -8.08 -7.89 13.66
N ALA A 158 -6.94 -7.23 13.49
CA ALA A 158 -6.37 -6.36 14.51
C ALA A 158 -7.23 -5.11 14.75
N ILE A 159 -7.84 -4.56 13.68
CA ILE A 159 -8.82 -3.48 13.79
C ILE A 159 -10.04 -3.95 14.57
N ALA A 160 -10.60 -5.13 14.26
CA ALA A 160 -11.72 -5.70 14.98
C ALA A 160 -11.42 -5.84 16.48
N GLN A 161 -10.23 -6.37 16.83
CA GLN A 161 -9.79 -6.48 18.22
C GLN A 161 -9.63 -5.12 18.89
N ARG A 162 -8.98 -4.16 18.23
CA ARG A 162 -8.70 -2.83 18.78
C ARG A 162 -9.96 -1.97 18.99
N THR A 163 -10.97 -2.17 18.15
CA THR A 163 -12.19 -1.34 18.14
C THR A 163 -13.40 -2.04 18.77
N GLY A 164 -13.30 -3.33 19.10
CA GLY A 164 -14.43 -4.15 19.55
C GLY A 164 -15.45 -4.48 18.45
N MET A 165 -15.24 -4.03 17.21
CA MET A 165 -16.15 -4.30 16.10
C MET A 165 -16.06 -5.77 15.63
N LYS A 166 -17.18 -6.32 15.15
CA LYS A 166 -17.17 -7.61 14.43
C LYS A 166 -16.31 -7.50 13.17
N LEU A 167 -15.54 -8.56 12.84
CA LEU A 167 -14.70 -8.59 11.64
C LEU A 167 -15.48 -8.30 10.34
N GLY A 168 -16.72 -8.78 10.24
CA GLY A 168 -17.61 -8.48 9.12
C GLY A 168 -17.93 -6.99 8.99
N THR A 169 -18.15 -6.30 10.11
CA THR A 169 -18.38 -4.85 10.14
C THR A 169 -17.15 -4.08 9.68
N VAL A 170 -15.95 -4.47 10.13
CA VAL A 170 -14.69 -3.87 9.68
C VAL A 170 -14.51 -4.03 8.17
N LYS A 171 -14.72 -5.24 7.64
CA LYS A 171 -14.65 -5.52 6.19
C LYS A 171 -15.61 -4.64 5.39
N THR A 172 -16.87 -4.56 5.84
CA THR A 172 -17.90 -3.77 5.16
C THR A 172 -17.57 -2.28 5.19
N ARG A 173 -17.16 -1.73 6.34
CA ARG A 173 -16.79 -0.31 6.47
C ARG A 173 -15.59 0.06 5.60
N ILE A 174 -14.55 -0.79 5.56
CA ILE A 174 -13.40 -0.59 4.67
C ILE A 174 -13.85 -0.60 3.21
N ARG A 175 -14.65 -1.59 2.79
CA ARG A 175 -15.13 -1.70 1.41
C ARG A 175 -15.93 -0.45 0.99
N LEU A 176 -16.87 -0.02 1.84
CA LEU A 176 -17.70 1.16 1.57
C LEU A 176 -16.86 2.44 1.50
N GLY A 177 -15.93 2.63 2.45
CA GLY A 177 -15.05 3.80 2.46
C GLY A 177 -14.13 3.85 1.24
N LEU A 178 -13.54 2.72 0.83
CA LEU A 178 -12.71 2.65 -0.39
C LEU A 178 -13.52 2.90 -1.66
N THR A 179 -14.76 2.42 -1.72
CA THR A 179 -15.66 2.68 -2.84
C THR A 179 -15.98 4.17 -2.95
N LYS A 180 -16.27 4.83 -1.81
CA LYS A 180 -16.52 6.26 -1.75
C LYS A 180 -15.28 7.07 -2.12
N LEU A 181 -14.11 6.75 -1.56
CA LEU A 181 -12.84 7.38 -1.93
C LEU A 181 -12.57 7.30 -3.43
N ARG A 182 -12.79 6.14 -4.05
CA ARG A 182 -12.63 5.98 -5.50
C ARG A 182 -13.54 6.94 -6.27
N GLY A 183 -14.81 7.06 -5.86
CA GLY A 183 -15.74 8.00 -6.48
C GLY A 183 -15.29 9.45 -6.37
N LEU A 184 -14.86 9.86 -5.17
CA LEU A 184 -14.39 11.22 -4.90
C LEU A 184 -13.13 11.56 -5.71
N LEU A 185 -12.14 10.66 -5.71
CA LEU A 185 -10.90 10.87 -6.43
C LEU A 185 -11.10 10.86 -7.95
N ASN A 186 -11.97 10.00 -8.48
CA ASN A 186 -12.29 9.99 -9.91
C ASN A 186 -12.96 11.29 -10.37
N ASN A 187 -13.79 11.91 -9.53
CA ASN A 187 -14.37 13.22 -9.83
C ASN A 187 -13.31 14.33 -9.77
N ALA A 188 -12.41 14.26 -8.80
CA ALA A 188 -11.31 15.23 -8.67
C ALA A 188 -10.31 15.16 -9.83
N TYR A 189 -10.16 14.01 -10.52
CA TYR A 189 -9.34 13.89 -11.73
C TYR A 189 -10.04 14.31 -13.03
N LYS A 190 -11.36 14.55 -13.00
CA LYS A 190 -12.15 14.96 -14.18
C LYS A 190 -12.29 16.48 -14.32
N ASN A 191 -12.00 17.23 -13.25
CA ASN A 191 -11.89 18.68 -13.25
C ASN A 191 -10.43 19.10 -13.47
#